data_AF-A0A7W7U745-F1
#
_entry.id   AF-A0A7W7U745-F1
#
_cell.length_a   1.000
_cell.length_b   1.000
_cell.length_c   1.000
_cell.angle_alpha   90.00
_cell.angle_beta   90.00
_cell.angle_gamma   90.00
#
_symmetry.space_group_name_H-M   'P 1'
#
loop_
_entity.id
_entity.type
_entity.pdbx_description
1 polymer ?
#
loop_
_entity_poly.entity_id
_entity_poly.type
_entity_poly.pdbx_seq_one_letter_code
_entity_poly.pdbx_strand_id
1 'polypeptide(L)'
;MPDFAQFGPPPRLGPDLGFLGWVSALALVVTVLVVVELRRRKAAFARLTRGRHRAEELWSHGWYCHRCGTVHFEGVPGEDRTPLTLQRFRERVWEHGGYGDLAAEQRAVDPARS
;
A
#
# COMPACT_ATOMS: atom_id res chain seq x y z
N MET A 1 10.65 -37.58 72.62
CA MET A 1 9.54 -37.13 71.77
C MET A 1 10.07 -36.02 70.88
N PRO A 2 10.09 -36.14 69.55
CA PRO A 2 10.49 -35.04 68.69
C PRO A 2 9.43 -33.93 68.70
N ASP A 3 9.91 -32.70 68.74
CA ASP A 3 9.14 -31.46 68.81
C ASP A 3 8.60 -31.11 67.42
N PHE A 4 7.29 -30.97 67.30
CA PHE A 4 6.59 -30.64 66.05
C PHE A 4 6.55 -29.12 65.78
N ALA A 5 7.23 -28.29 66.58
CA ALA A 5 7.34 -26.85 66.35
C ALA A 5 8.15 -26.45 65.09
N GLN A 6 8.67 -27.43 64.32
CA GLN A 6 9.47 -27.20 63.12
C GLN A 6 8.66 -26.78 61.86
N PHE A 7 7.32 -26.78 61.90
CA PHE A 7 6.54 -26.28 60.78
C PHE A 7 6.57 -24.75 60.75
N GLY A 8 7.62 -24.19 60.13
CA GLY A 8 7.72 -22.78 59.80
C GLY A 8 6.50 -22.31 58.98
N PRO A 9 6.23 -20.99 58.96
CA PRO A 9 5.06 -20.46 58.27
C PRO A 9 5.01 -20.95 56.81
N PRO A 10 3.81 -21.25 56.27
CA PRO A 10 3.68 -21.73 54.91
C PRO A 10 4.38 -20.76 53.94
N PRO A 11 4.93 -21.27 52.83
CA PRO A 11 5.60 -20.42 51.85
C PRO A 11 4.63 -19.30 51.44
N ARG A 12 5.09 -18.05 51.55
CA ARG A 12 4.32 -16.90 51.07
C ARG A 12 4.07 -17.14 49.59
N LEU A 13 2.80 -17.27 49.18
CA LEU A 13 2.45 -17.18 47.77
C LEU A 13 3.11 -15.91 47.24
N GLY A 14 3.95 -16.04 46.22
CA GLY A 14 4.62 -14.90 45.58
C GLY A 14 3.60 -13.87 45.07
N PRO A 15 4.07 -12.70 44.61
CA PRO A 15 3.19 -11.66 44.06
C PRO A 15 2.20 -12.26 43.06
N ASP A 16 0.93 -11.86 43.12
CA ASP A 16 -0.10 -12.32 42.17
C ASP A 16 0.25 -11.81 40.76
N LEU A 17 0.92 -12.65 39.98
CA LEU A 17 1.33 -12.36 38.60
C LEU A 17 0.17 -12.47 37.61
N GLY A 18 -1.05 -12.80 38.06
CA GLY A 18 -2.23 -12.89 37.19
C GLY A 18 -2.52 -11.59 36.44
N PHE A 19 -2.29 -10.44 37.09
CA PHE A 19 -2.41 -9.12 36.48
C PHE A 19 -1.42 -8.93 35.31
N LEU A 20 -0.15 -9.33 35.48
CA LEU A 20 0.84 -9.28 34.40
C LEU A 20 0.47 -10.20 33.24
N GLY A 21 -0.09 -11.36 33.53
CA GLY A 21 -0.59 -12.29 32.51
C GLY A 21 -1.69 -11.66 31.66
N TRP A 22 -2.68 -11.03 32.29
CA TRP A 22 -3.77 -10.37 31.58
C TRP A 22 -3.31 -9.13 30.79
N VAL A 23 -2.44 -8.30 31.36
CA VAL A 23 -1.84 -7.15 30.66
C VAL A 23 -1.03 -7.61 29.45
N SER A 24 -0.24 -8.67 29.59
CA SER A 24 0.56 -9.23 28.50
C SER A 24 -0.33 -9.81 27.40
N ALA A 25 -1.42 -10.49 27.77
CA ALA A 25 -2.40 -11.01 26.81
C ALA A 25 -3.08 -9.88 26.04
N LEU A 26 -3.52 -8.82 26.71
CA LEU A 26 -4.10 -7.64 26.06
C LEU A 26 -3.10 -6.97 25.12
N ALA A 27 -1.85 -6.77 25.56
CA ALA A 27 -0.81 -6.19 24.73
C ALA A 27 -0.54 -7.03 23.48
N LEU A 28 -0.52 -8.36 23.60
CA LEU A 28 -0.36 -9.28 22.47
C LEU A 28 -1.54 -9.16 21.50
N VAL A 29 -2.78 -9.14 21.99
CA VAL A 29 -3.97 -8.99 21.15
C VAL A 29 -3.92 -7.68 20.36
N VAL A 30 -3.63 -6.56 21.03
CA VAL A 30 -3.50 -5.24 20.37
C VAL A 30 -2.41 -5.28 19.31
N THR A 31 -1.25 -5.85 19.63
CA THR A 31 -0.13 -5.97 18.68
C THR A 31 -0.54 -6.78 17.44
N VAL A 32 -1.21 -7.91 17.63
CA VAL A 32 -1.70 -8.74 16.52
C VAL A 32 -2.70 -7.96 15.65
N LEU A 33 -3.65 -7.26 16.26
CA LEU A 33 -4.62 -6.44 15.53
C LEU A 33 -3.93 -5.35 14.70
N VAL A 34 -2.97 -4.63 15.28
CA VAL A 34 -2.19 -3.61 14.58
C VAL A 34 -1.41 -4.22 13.40
N VAL A 35 -0.74 -5.36 13.61
CA VAL A 35 0.03 -6.03 12.56
C VAL A 35 -0.89 -6.49 11.41
N VAL A 36 -2.05 -7.06 11.74
CA VAL A 36 -3.04 -7.49 10.75
C VAL A 36 -3.55 -6.29 9.95
N GLU A 37 -3.89 -5.18 10.61
CA GLU A 37 -4.39 -3.99 9.94
C GLU A 37 -3.32 -3.36 9.05
N LEU A 38 -2.06 -3.27 9.50
CA LEU A 38 -0.94 -2.80 8.69
C LEU A 38 -0.71 -3.70 7.47
N ARG A 39 -0.82 -5.04 7.62
CA ARG A 39 -0.71 -5.98 6.50
C ARG A 39 -1.83 -5.78 5.49
N ARG A 40 -3.08 -5.59 5.95
CA ARG A 40 -4.24 -5.33 5.09
C ARG A 40 -4.07 -4.04 4.31
N ARG A 41 -3.65 -2.96 4.98
CA ARG A 41 -3.37 -1.66 4.36
C ARG A 41 -2.25 -1.75 3.34
N LYS A 42 -1.13 -2.41 3.67
CA LYS A 42 -0.03 -2.63 2.72
C LYS A 42 -0.48 -3.44 1.50
N ALA A 43 -1.29 -4.49 1.69
CA ALA A 43 -1.81 -5.28 0.58
C ALA A 43 -2.78 -4.48 -0.30
N ALA A 44 -3.64 -3.65 0.29
CA ALA A 44 -4.52 -2.74 -0.44
C ALA A 44 -3.70 -1.70 -1.23
N PHE A 45 -2.72 -1.07 -0.58
CA PHE A 45 -1.83 -0.11 -1.23
C PHE A 45 -1.02 -0.74 -2.35
N ALA A 46 -0.48 -1.95 -2.15
CA ALA A 46 0.25 -2.69 -3.18
C ALA A 46 -0.65 -3.14 -4.34
N ARG A 47 -1.95 -3.35 -4.12
CA ARG A 47 -2.93 -3.54 -5.21
C ARG A 47 -3.13 -2.25 -6.00
N LEU A 48 -3.28 -1.12 -5.30
CA LEU A 48 -3.43 0.20 -5.93
C LEU A 48 -2.17 0.64 -6.69
N THR A 49 -0.96 0.33 -6.19
CA THR A 49 0.31 0.70 -6.83
C THR A 49 0.87 -0.34 -7.80
N ARG A 50 0.25 -1.52 -7.90
CA ARG A 50 0.66 -2.56 -8.86
C ARG A 50 0.58 -2.07 -10.31
N GLY A 51 -0.37 -1.17 -10.59
CA GLY A 51 -0.53 -0.49 -11.86
C GLY A 51 0.56 0.52 -12.19
N ARG A 52 1.23 1.07 -11.15
CA ARG A 52 2.23 2.13 -11.29
C ARG A 52 3.42 1.68 -12.13
N HIS A 53 3.92 0.46 -11.93
CA HIS A 53 5.07 -0.02 -12.68
C HIS A 53 4.78 -0.10 -14.20
N ARG A 54 3.57 -0.52 -14.58
CA ARG A 54 3.16 -0.56 -16.00
C ARG A 54 3.00 0.84 -16.58
N ALA A 55 2.45 1.78 -15.80
CA ALA A 55 2.37 3.19 -16.20
C ALA A 55 3.77 3.82 -16.35
N GLU A 56 4.69 3.54 -15.41
CA GLU A 56 6.08 4.03 -15.44
C GLU A 56 6.85 3.45 -16.62
N GLU A 57 6.66 2.17 -16.93
CA GLU A 57 7.26 1.52 -18.11
C GLU A 57 6.81 2.24 -19.39
N LEU A 58 5.51 2.41 -19.61
CA LEU A 58 5.00 3.12 -20.78
C LEU A 58 5.43 4.61 -20.81
N TRP A 59 5.49 5.26 -19.65
CA TRP A 59 5.97 6.64 -19.53
C TRP A 59 7.43 6.78 -19.94
N SER A 60 8.28 5.81 -19.56
CA SER A 60 9.71 5.82 -19.88
C SER A 60 10.01 5.68 -21.38
N HIS A 61 9.07 5.09 -22.14
CA HIS A 61 9.15 4.97 -23.59
C HIS A 61 8.63 6.20 -24.35
N GLY A 62 8.05 7.19 -23.65
CA GLY A 62 7.55 8.42 -24.26
C GLY A 62 8.59 9.54 -24.28
N TRP A 63 8.80 10.16 -25.44
CA TRP A 63 9.64 11.35 -25.58
C TRP A 63 8.82 12.58 -25.99
N TYR A 64 8.94 13.67 -25.25
CA TYR A 64 8.26 14.93 -25.52
C TYR A 64 9.13 15.86 -26.38
N CYS A 65 8.61 16.24 -27.55
CA CYS A 65 9.23 17.23 -28.42
C CYS A 65 8.72 18.63 -28.08
N HIS A 66 9.55 19.47 -27.45
CA HIS A 66 9.19 20.87 -27.20
C HIS A 66 8.90 21.66 -28.49
N ARG A 67 9.55 21.33 -29.60
CA ARG A 67 9.37 22.03 -30.88
C ARG A 67 8.01 21.75 -31.53
N CYS A 68 7.52 20.52 -31.41
CA CYS A 68 6.28 20.08 -32.05
C CYS A 68 5.09 20.08 -31.07
N GLY A 69 5.33 20.13 -29.76
CA GLY A 69 4.30 20.02 -28.74
C GLY A 69 3.68 18.61 -28.62
N THR A 70 4.28 17.61 -29.25
CA THR A 70 3.78 16.23 -29.34
C THR A 70 4.69 15.26 -28.59
N VAL A 71 4.09 14.17 -28.12
CA VAL A 71 4.79 13.03 -27.52
C VAL A 71 4.89 11.91 -28.54
N HIS A 72 6.06 11.29 -28.62
CA HIS A 72 6.36 10.16 -29.48
C HIS A 72 6.71 8.95 -28.63
N PHE A 73 6.33 7.76 -29.07
CA PHE A 73 6.73 6.51 -28.42
C PHE A 73 7.93 5.88 -29.13
N GLU A 74 8.93 5.46 -28.36
CA GLU A 74 10.08 4.70 -28.86
C GLU A 74 10.03 3.26 -28.32
N GLY A 75 10.02 2.27 -29.23
CA GLY A 75 10.26 0.86 -28.87
C GLY A 75 9.07 0.08 -28.31
N VAL A 76 7.85 0.61 -28.27
CA VAL A 76 6.65 -0.14 -27.84
C VAL A 76 6.12 -1.01 -28.99
N PRO A 77 6.12 -2.36 -28.88
CA PRO A 77 5.64 -3.23 -29.96
C PRO A 77 4.12 -3.12 -30.11
N GLY A 78 3.63 -2.72 -31.29
CA GLY A 78 2.21 -2.66 -31.61
C GLY A 78 1.51 -1.33 -31.32
N GLU A 79 2.23 -0.31 -30.83
CA GLU A 79 1.69 1.05 -30.68
C GLU A 79 2.09 1.89 -31.91
N ASP A 80 1.10 2.54 -32.53
CA ASP A 80 1.36 3.40 -33.68
C ASP A 80 2.37 4.50 -33.29
N ARG A 81 3.40 4.67 -34.11
CA ARG A 81 4.42 5.75 -33.98
C ARG A 81 3.82 7.15 -34.22
N THR A 82 2.51 7.27 -34.22
CA THR A 82 1.80 8.51 -34.46
C THR A 82 2.09 9.50 -33.33
N PRO A 83 2.43 10.76 -33.65
CA PRO A 83 2.57 11.80 -32.66
C PRO A 83 1.25 11.98 -31.91
N LEU A 84 1.28 11.80 -30.59
CA LEU A 84 0.15 12.04 -29.72
C LEU A 84 0.28 13.40 -29.04
N THR A 85 -0.85 14.02 -28.74
CA THR A 85 -0.85 15.19 -27.86
C THR A 85 -0.48 14.77 -26.45
N LEU A 86 0.10 15.69 -25.68
CA LEU A 86 0.50 15.43 -24.29
C LEU A 86 -0.67 14.91 -23.43
N GLN A 87 -1.89 15.39 -23.68
CA GLN A 87 -3.09 14.95 -22.99
C GLN A 87 -3.45 13.50 -23.32
N ARG A 88 -3.48 13.14 -24.62
CA ARG A 88 -3.74 11.76 -25.04
C ARG A 88 -2.68 10.78 -24.56
N PHE A 89 -1.43 11.21 -24.51
CA PHE A 89 -0.35 10.43 -23.92
C PHE A 89 -0.60 10.12 -22.44
N ARG A 90 -0.96 11.13 -21.64
CA ARG A 90 -1.26 10.93 -20.21
C ARG A 90 -2.44 10.00 -19.97
N GLU A 91 -3.51 10.15 -20.76
CA GLU A 91 -4.67 9.25 -20.70
C GLU A 91 -4.24 7.80 -20.97
N ARG A 92 -3.45 7.57 -22.02
CA ARG A 92 -2.97 6.24 -22.37
C ARG A 92 -2.07 5.63 -21.29
N VAL A 93 -1.18 6.43 -20.68
CA VAL A 93 -0.33 5.98 -19.56
C VAL A 93 -1.16 5.55 -18.36
N TRP A 94 -2.23 6.30 -18.05
CA TRP A 94 -3.12 5.95 -16.95
C TRP A 94 -3.99 4.73 -17.24
N GLU A 95 -4.52 4.60 -18.46
CA GLU A 95 -5.23 3.39 -18.90
C GLU A 95 -4.34 2.14 -18.84
N HIS A 96 -3.09 2.24 -19.32
CA HIS A 96 -2.13 1.14 -19.27
C HIS A 96 -1.72 0.75 -17.83
N GLY A 97 -1.69 1.74 -16.94
CA GLY A 97 -1.53 1.54 -15.50
C GLY A 97 -2.75 0.96 -14.79
N GLY A 98 -3.88 0.75 -15.46
CA GLY A 98 -5.14 0.33 -14.83
C GLY A 98 -5.82 1.43 -14.01
N TYR A 99 -5.47 2.69 -14.27
CA TYR A 99 -6.06 3.89 -13.68
C TYR A 99 -7.00 4.62 -14.65
N GLY A 100 -7.47 3.95 -15.71
CA GLY A 100 -8.33 4.54 -16.75
C GLY A 100 -9.62 5.16 -16.19
N ASP A 101 -10.18 4.57 -15.13
CA ASP A 101 -11.38 5.11 -14.46
C ASP A 101 -11.13 6.46 -13.80
N LEU A 102 -9.94 6.67 -13.21
CA LEU A 102 -9.54 7.97 -12.63
C LEU A 102 -9.31 9.02 -13.72
N ALA A 103 -8.80 8.60 -14.89
CA ALA A 103 -8.64 9.47 -16.06
C ALA A 103 -10.01 9.91 -16.60
N ALA A 104 -10.99 9.00 -16.62
CA ALA A 104 -12.35 9.27 -17.05
C ALA A 104 -13.09 10.20 -16.08
N GLU A 105 -12.93 9.99 -14.77
CA GLU A 105 -13.48 10.88 -13.74
C GLU A 105 -12.90 12.29 -13.85
N GLN A 106 -11.60 12.43 -14.08
CA GLN A 106 -10.96 13.73 -14.25
C GLN A 106 -11.44 14.47 -15.52
N ARG A 107 -11.77 13.75 -16.59
CA ARG A 107 -12.40 14.31 -17.81
C ARG A 107 -13.83 14.78 -17.54
N ALA A 108 -14.59 14.07 -16.71
CA ALA A 108 -15.94 14.45 -16.33
C ALA A 108 -15.96 15.72 -15.45
N VAL A 109 -14.92 15.92 -14.64
CA VAL A 109 -14.76 17.11 -13.78
C VAL A 109 -14.28 18.34 -14.55
N ASP A 110 -13.47 18.17 -15.61
CA ASP A 110 -12.90 19.28 -16.39
C ASP A 110 -13.34 19.25 -17.88
N PRO A 111 -14.65 19.43 -18.18
CA PRO A 111 -15.16 19.40 -19.55
C PRO A 111 -14.77 20.63 -20.38
N ALA A 112 -14.18 21.67 -19.77
CA ALA A 112 -13.96 22.98 -20.38
C ALA A 112 -12.61 23.14 -21.12
N ARG A 113 -11.78 22.09 -21.18
CA ARG A 113 -10.48 22.09 -21.86
C ARG A 113 -10.44 21.01 -22.94
N SER A 114 -11.28 21.18 -23.96
CA SER A 114 -11.25 20.43 -25.24
C SER A 114 -10.82 21.33 -26.37
#